data_AF-A0A7D5TRQ7-F1
#
_entry.id   AF-A0A7D5TRQ7-F1
#
_cell.length_a   1.000
_cell.length_b   1.000
_cell.length_c   1.000
_cell.angle_alpha   90.00
_cell.angle_beta   90.00
_cell.angle_gamma   90.00
#
_symmetry.space_group_name_H-M   'P 1'
#
loop_
_entity.id
_entity.type
_entity.pdbx_description
1 polymer ?
#
loop_
_entity_poly.entity_id
_entity_poly.type
_entity_poly.pdbx_seq_one_letter_code
_entity_poly.pdbx_strand_id
1 'polypeptide(L)'
;MDSSALDEYLGTVPGSVSDLELLLWVLVCWALVLDIVLTAYGLSIGLVERNPLMRQALETFGLAALGFAKAGAVAVALVFRFLWPEYAIVAPLGLAVPWVLAVLANAALLASL
;
A
#
# COMPACT_ATOMS: atom_id res chain seq x y z
N MET A 1 -6.02 -39.08 3.21
CA MET A 1 -5.86 -37.81 3.93
C MET A 1 -7.22 -37.18 3.98
N ASP A 2 -7.73 -36.98 5.20
CA ASP A 2 -9.12 -36.66 5.48
C ASP A 2 -9.38 -35.17 5.22
N SER A 3 -10.44 -34.83 4.48
CA SER A 3 -10.77 -33.43 4.12
C SER A 3 -11.12 -32.60 5.36
N SER A 4 -11.67 -33.27 6.38
CA SER A 4 -11.99 -32.70 7.69
C SER A 4 -10.77 -32.13 8.41
N ALA A 5 -9.61 -32.80 8.29
CA ALA A 5 -8.37 -32.34 8.91
C ALA A 5 -7.76 -31.13 8.20
N LEU A 6 -7.99 -30.98 6.89
CA LEU A 6 -7.59 -29.79 6.14
C LEU A 6 -8.48 -28.59 6.51
N ASP A 7 -9.79 -28.79 6.66
CA ASP A 7 -10.71 -27.73 7.08
C ASP A 7 -10.45 -27.29 8.53
N GLU A 8 -10.05 -28.20 9.42
CA GLU A 8 -9.66 -27.90 10.79
C GLU A 8 -8.31 -27.16 10.87
N TYR A 9 -7.31 -27.55 10.06
CA TYR A 9 -6.05 -26.81 9.94
C TYR A 9 -6.24 -25.41 9.34
N LEU A 10 -7.13 -25.26 8.34
CA LEU A 10 -7.50 -23.97 7.76
C LEU A 10 -8.34 -23.13 8.73
N GLY A 11 -9.15 -23.76 9.59
CA GLY A 11 -9.91 -23.12 10.66
C GLY A 11 -9.05 -22.58 11.81
N THR A 12 -7.80 -23.04 11.93
CA THR A 12 -6.80 -22.50 12.87
C THR A 12 -5.94 -21.37 12.31
N VAL A 13 -6.18 -20.93 11.06
CA VAL A 13 -5.51 -19.75 10.49
C VAL A 13 -6.11 -18.49 11.16
N PRO A 14 -5.29 -17.60 11.73
CA PRO A 14 -5.78 -16.37 12.37
C PRO A 14 -6.59 -15.50 11.40
N GLY A 15 -7.92 -15.56 11.49
CA GLY A 15 -8.88 -14.66 10.84
C GLY A 15 -9.01 -14.83 9.33
N SER A 16 -10.08 -15.49 8.89
CA SER A 16 -10.49 -15.50 7.48
C SER A 16 -10.57 -14.07 6.92
N VAL A 17 -9.87 -13.81 5.81
CA VAL A 17 -9.92 -12.53 5.09
C VAL A 17 -11.25 -12.43 4.35
N SER A 18 -12.02 -11.37 4.58
CA SER A 18 -13.25 -11.14 3.81
C SER A 18 -12.95 -10.72 2.36
N ASP A 19 -13.85 -10.97 1.42
CA ASP A 19 -13.70 -10.53 0.02
C ASP A 19 -13.44 -9.03 -0.10
N LEU A 20 -14.08 -8.23 0.75
CA LEU A 20 -13.89 -6.79 0.80
C LEU A 20 -12.49 -6.42 1.30
N GLU A 21 -12.00 -7.08 2.34
CA GLU A 21 -10.64 -6.87 2.85
C GLU A 21 -9.60 -7.24 1.78
N LEU A 22 -9.80 -8.36 1.08
CA LEU A 22 -8.95 -8.78 -0.03
C LEU A 22 -8.96 -7.75 -1.17
N LEU A 23 -10.15 -7.26 -1.55
CA LEU A 23 -10.29 -6.20 -2.56
C LEU A 23 -9.55 -4.93 -2.15
N LEU A 24 -9.61 -4.54 -0.87
CA LEU A 24 -8.86 -3.40 -0.36
C LEU A 24 -7.35 -3.63 -0.43
N TRP A 25 -6.85 -4.82 -0.09
CA TRP A 25 -5.43 -5.14 -0.25
C TRP A 25 -4.98 -5.10 -1.72
N VAL A 26 -5.80 -5.59 -2.66
CA VAL A 26 -5.54 -5.44 -4.09
C VAL A 26 -5.48 -3.96 -4.49
N LEU A 27 -6.42 -3.15 -3.99
CA LEU A 27 -6.43 -1.71 -4.23
C LEU A 27 -5.20 -1.01 -3.64
N VAL A 28 -4.75 -1.42 -2.44
CA VAL A 28 -3.51 -0.94 -1.81
C VAL A 28 -2.31 -1.25 -2.70
N CYS A 29 -2.17 -2.50 -3.18
CA CYS A 29 -1.07 -2.91 -4.06
C CYS A 29 -1.09 -2.13 -5.38
N TRP A 30 -2.28 -1.98 -5.98
CA TRP A 30 -2.44 -1.25 -7.22
C TRP A 30 -2.09 0.24 -7.05
N ALA A 31 -2.61 0.88 -6.01
CA ALA A 31 -2.32 2.29 -5.70
C ALA A 31 -0.84 2.51 -5.36
N LEU A 32 -0.22 1.57 -4.64
CA LEU A 32 1.22 1.60 -4.35
C LEU A 32 2.05 1.63 -5.64
N VAL A 33 1.78 0.70 -6.56
CA VAL A 33 2.53 0.58 -7.82
C VAL A 33 2.35 1.85 -8.65
N LEU A 34 1.11 2.33 -8.79
CA LEU A 34 0.85 3.55 -9.55
C LEU A 34 1.48 4.78 -8.91
N ASP A 35 1.44 4.92 -7.60
CA ASP A 35 2.03 6.07 -6.91
C ASP A 35 3.54 6.13 -7.19
N ILE A 36 4.24 4.98 -7.10
CA ILE A 36 5.66 4.90 -7.43
C ILE A 36 5.92 5.26 -8.90
N VAL A 37 5.13 4.71 -9.83
CA VAL A 37 5.31 4.94 -11.27
C VAL A 37 5.06 6.40 -11.63
N LEU A 38 3.97 7.00 -11.15
CA LEU A 38 3.64 8.39 -11.44
C LEU A 38 4.66 9.36 -10.84
N THR A 39 5.12 9.10 -9.61
CA THR A 39 6.19 9.90 -9.00
C THR A 39 7.51 9.74 -9.76
N ALA A 40 7.91 8.53 -10.11
CA ALA A 40 9.12 8.28 -10.89
C ALA A 40 9.05 8.97 -12.26
N TYR A 41 7.91 8.90 -12.94
CA TYR A 41 7.69 9.57 -14.21
C TYR A 41 7.73 11.10 -14.05
N GLY A 42 7.04 11.65 -13.05
CA GLY A 42 7.08 13.08 -12.74
C GLY A 42 8.50 13.59 -12.52
N LEU A 43 9.30 12.86 -11.73
CA LEU A 43 10.72 13.18 -11.53
C LEU A 43 11.52 13.13 -12.84
N SER A 44 11.24 12.16 -13.71
CA SER A 44 11.94 12.01 -14.99
C SER A 44 11.70 13.17 -15.97
N ILE A 45 10.56 13.85 -15.85
CA ILE A 45 10.20 15.04 -16.65
C ILE A 45 10.52 16.36 -15.93
N GLY A 46 11.23 16.31 -14.80
CA GLY A 46 11.72 17.49 -14.09
C GLY A 46 10.77 18.07 -13.04
N LEU A 47 9.66 17.38 -12.70
CA LEU A 47 8.88 17.75 -11.51
C LEU A 47 9.69 17.47 -10.24
N VAL A 48 9.35 18.18 -9.18
CA VAL A 48 10.04 18.05 -7.88
C VAL A 48 9.07 17.51 -6.83
N GLU A 49 9.51 16.49 -6.09
CA GLU A 49 8.77 15.95 -4.94
C GLU A 49 8.50 17.06 -3.92
N ARG A 50 7.24 17.27 -3.53
CA ARG A 50 6.83 18.37 -2.65
C ARG A 50 7.04 18.05 -1.18
N ASN A 51 7.05 16.78 -0.80
CA ASN A 51 7.34 16.37 0.57
C ASN A 51 8.85 16.51 0.85
N PRO A 52 9.29 17.42 1.74
CA PRO A 52 10.71 17.66 1.97
C PRO A 52 11.44 16.44 2.54
N LEU A 53 10.76 15.64 3.38
CA LEU A 53 11.34 14.42 3.94
C LEU A 53 11.53 13.35 2.86
N MET A 54 10.52 13.16 2.00
CA MET A 54 10.64 12.22 0.88
C MET A 54 11.69 12.68 -0.13
N ARG A 55 11.78 13.99 -0.40
CA ARG A 55 12.80 14.56 -1.27
C ARG A 55 14.22 14.24 -0.76
N GLN A 56 14.49 14.48 0.52
CA GLN A 56 15.77 14.13 1.12
C GLN A 56 16.07 12.63 1.04
N ALA A 57 15.05 11.78 1.23
CA ALA A 57 15.19 10.34 1.10
C ALA A 57 15.50 9.92 -0.36
N LEU A 58 14.84 10.53 -1.35
CA LEU A 58 15.10 10.33 -2.78
C LEU A 58 16.52 10.76 -3.16
N GLU A 59 17.03 11.86 -2.62
CA GLU A 59 18.42 12.30 -2.84
C GLU A 59 19.45 11.30 -2.29
N THR A 60 19.11 10.60 -1.19
CA THR A 60 20.03 9.65 -0.52
C THR A 60 19.93 8.24 -1.10
N PHE A 61 18.72 7.75 -1.38
CA PHE A 61 18.44 6.36 -1.73
C PHE A 61 17.85 6.18 -3.14
N GLY A 62 17.65 7.26 -3.90
CA GLY A 62 16.96 7.22 -5.19
C GLY A 62 15.52 6.71 -5.06
N LEU A 63 15.00 6.10 -6.13
CA LEU A 63 13.63 5.55 -6.16
C LEU A 63 13.39 4.45 -5.11
N ALA A 64 14.45 3.81 -4.58
CA ALA A 64 14.30 2.84 -3.50
C ALA A 64 13.69 3.45 -2.23
N ALA A 65 13.85 4.77 -2.01
CA ALA A 65 13.21 5.48 -0.90
C ALA A 65 11.69 5.32 -0.89
N LEU A 66 11.05 5.39 -2.07
CA LEU A 66 9.60 5.21 -2.22
C LEU A 66 9.20 3.79 -1.82
N GLY A 67 9.94 2.79 -2.32
CA GLY A 67 9.72 1.39 -1.98
C GLY A 67 9.81 1.12 -0.48
N PHE A 68 10.86 1.63 0.18
CA PHE A 68 11.03 1.47 1.63
C PHE A 68 9.91 2.15 2.44
N ALA A 69 9.50 3.36 2.06
CA ALA A 69 8.42 4.07 2.74
C ALA A 69 7.09 3.31 2.61
N LYS A 70 6.77 2.82 1.42
CA LYS A 70 5.54 2.04 1.18
C LYS A 70 5.57 0.69 1.90
N ALA A 71 6.70 -0.02 1.84
CA ALA A 71 6.88 -1.28 2.55
C ALA A 71 6.77 -1.11 4.07
N GLY A 72 7.35 -0.05 4.63
CA GLY A 72 7.22 0.29 6.05
C GLY A 72 5.77 0.55 6.44
N ALA A 73 5.02 1.32 5.65
CA ALA A 73 3.60 1.57 5.89
C ALA A 73 2.75 0.28 5.82
N VAL A 74 3.01 -0.59 4.83
CA VAL A 74 2.34 -1.90 4.74
C VAL A 74 2.67 -2.79 5.93
N ALA A 75 3.94 -2.82 6.36
CA ALA A 75 4.35 -3.57 7.54
C ALA A 75 3.61 -3.10 8.80
N VAL A 76 3.51 -1.78 9.01
CA VAL A 76 2.72 -1.20 10.12
C VAL A 76 1.25 -1.62 10.04
N ALA A 77 0.64 -1.57 8.85
CA ALA A 77 -0.74 -1.98 8.66
C ALA A 77 -0.94 -3.49 8.92
N LEU A 78 -0.02 -4.35 8.50
CA LEU A 78 -0.07 -5.79 8.77
C LEU A 78 0.08 -6.08 10.26
N VAL A 79 0.98 -5.40 10.96
CA VAL A 79 1.12 -5.50 12.42
C VAL A 79 -0.15 -5.04 13.12
N PHE A 80 -0.74 -3.90 12.71
CA PHE A 80 -2.02 -3.43 13.23
C PHE A 80 -3.13 -4.48 13.04
N ARG A 81 -3.27 -5.02 11.83
CA ARG A 81 -4.26 -6.06 11.51
C ARG A 81 -4.07 -7.32 12.34
N PHE A 82 -2.82 -7.69 12.64
CA PHE A 82 -2.49 -8.86 13.46
C PHE A 82 -2.82 -8.64 14.94
N LEU A 83 -2.54 -7.45 15.48
CA LEU A 83 -2.78 -7.13 16.89
C LEU A 83 -4.27 -6.89 17.20
N TRP A 84 -5.04 -6.38 16.23
CA TRP A 84 -6.46 -6.06 16.38
C TRP A 84 -7.29 -6.67 15.24
N PRO A 85 -7.49 -8.00 15.24
CA PRO A 85 -8.21 -8.69 14.17
C PRO A 85 -9.67 -8.23 14.04
N GLU A 86 -10.31 -7.76 15.10
CA GLU A 86 -11.66 -7.19 15.09
C GLU A 86 -11.76 -5.89 14.25
N TYR A 87 -10.64 -5.21 14.02
CA TYR A 87 -10.53 -4.01 13.18
C TYR A 87 -9.71 -4.26 11.90
N ALA A 88 -9.52 -5.51 11.49
CA ALA A 88 -8.64 -5.89 10.38
C ALA A 88 -8.87 -5.09 9.10
N ILE A 89 -10.13 -4.79 8.76
CA ILE A 89 -10.50 -4.03 7.56
C ILE A 89 -9.98 -2.58 7.56
N VAL A 90 -9.76 -1.99 8.75
CA VAL A 90 -9.27 -0.62 8.90
C VAL A 90 -7.84 -0.50 8.40
N ALA A 91 -7.04 -1.57 8.49
CA ALA A 91 -5.65 -1.55 8.05
C ALA A 91 -5.50 -1.28 6.53
N PRO A 92 -6.10 -2.07 5.63
CA PRO A 92 -6.01 -1.79 4.20
C PRO A 92 -6.82 -0.56 3.80
N LEU A 93 -7.93 -0.22 4.49
CA LEU A 93 -8.66 1.04 4.26
C LEU A 93 -7.78 2.27 4.52
N GLY A 94 -7.07 2.27 5.65
CA GLY A 94 -6.20 3.36 6.07
C GLY A 94 -5.02 3.59 5.11
N LEU A 95 -4.61 2.57 4.36
CA LEU A 95 -3.63 2.71 3.29
C LEU A 95 -4.30 3.10 1.95
N ALA A 96 -5.37 2.42 1.58
CA ALA A 96 -6.01 2.57 0.27
C ALA A 96 -6.50 4.00 0.05
N VAL A 97 -7.19 4.58 1.03
CA VAL A 97 -7.78 5.93 0.90
C VAL A 97 -6.72 6.99 0.58
N PRO A 98 -5.69 7.23 1.42
CA PRO A 98 -4.69 8.25 1.13
C PRO A 98 -3.86 7.92 -0.12
N TRP A 99 -3.59 6.65 -0.42
CA TRP A 99 -2.78 6.29 -1.59
C TRP A 99 -3.54 6.46 -2.91
N VAL A 100 -4.83 6.11 -2.95
CA VAL A 100 -5.66 6.41 -4.13
C VAL A 100 -5.75 7.91 -4.34
N LEU A 101 -5.92 8.70 -3.28
CA LEU A 101 -5.90 10.17 -3.40
C LEU A 101 -4.57 10.71 -3.94
N ALA A 102 -3.44 10.16 -3.50
CA ALA A 102 -2.12 10.50 -4.03
C ALA A 102 -1.98 10.16 -5.52
N VAL A 103 -2.39 8.95 -5.92
CA VAL A 103 -2.41 8.52 -7.33
C VAL A 103 -3.26 9.46 -8.18
N LEU A 104 -4.47 9.81 -7.72
CA LEU A 104 -5.36 10.72 -8.45
C LEU A 104 -4.76 12.12 -8.57
N ALA A 105 -4.15 12.65 -7.50
CA ALA A 105 -3.48 13.94 -7.53
C ALA A 105 -2.29 13.95 -8.50
N ASN A 106 -1.46 12.91 -8.47
CA ASN A 106 -0.31 12.78 -9.37
C ASN A 106 -0.75 12.61 -10.83
N ALA A 107 -1.78 11.79 -11.08
CA ALA A 107 -2.34 11.59 -12.41
C ALA A 107 -2.97 12.88 -12.95
N ALA A 108 -3.74 13.60 -12.14
CA ALA A 108 -4.34 14.88 -12.54
C ALA A 108 -3.27 15.94 -12.83
N LEU A 109 -2.21 16.01 -12.02
CA LEU A 109 -1.07 16.89 -12.28
C LEU A 109 -0.42 16.57 -13.62
N LEU A 110 -0.09 15.30 -13.87
CA LEU A 110 0.54 14.86 -15.11
C LEU A 110 -0.36 15.05 -16.33
N ALA A 111 -1.67 14.86 -16.18
CA ALA A 111 -2.65 15.10 -17.25
C ALA A 111 -2.86 16.58 -17.58
N SER A 112 -2.42 17.49 -16.69
CA SER A 112 -2.52 18.95 -16.87
C SER A 112 -1.25 19.60 -17.45
N LEU A 113 -0.20 18.82 -17.69
CA LEU A 113 1.05 19.26 -18.34
C LEU A 113 0.89 19.26 -19.86
#